data_AF-A0A7Y9UNK3-F1
#
_entry.id   AF-A0A7Y9UNK3-F1
#
_cell.length_a   1.000
_cell.length_b   1.000
_cell.length_c   1.000
_cell.angle_alpha   90.00
_cell.angle_beta   90.00
_cell.angle_gamma   90.00
#
_symmetry.space_group_name_H-M   'P 1'
#
loop_
_entity.id
_entity.type
_entity.pdbx_description
1 polymer ?
#
loop_
_entity_poly.entity_id
_entity_poly.type
_entity_poly.pdbx_seq_one_letter_code
_entity_poly.pdbx_strand_id
1 'polypeptide(L)'
;MPTNDGRMFALDAQSGLPCASFGDHGQIDLKEGSEVQTLGFNEGTSPPVVTDKVLIVGGAVIDNYSDKVPSGVIRGFDIYSGRLIWAFDAGNPDPNEMPSASHHFTAGSPNSWSISAVDENLGLVYIPLGSSSPDIWAVAVRLTRSATIQR
;
A
#
# COMPACT_ATOMS: atom_id res chain seq x y z
N MET A 1 -3.41 -9.55 -10.52
CA MET A 1 -4.63 -9.75 -9.69
C MET A 1 -4.22 -9.90 -8.23
N PRO A 2 -4.60 -8.95 -7.36
CA PRO A 2 -4.29 -9.04 -5.94
C PRO A 2 -5.18 -10.06 -5.21
N THR A 3 -4.72 -10.56 -4.07
CA THR A 3 -5.44 -11.47 -3.16
C THR A 3 -5.34 -11.00 -1.71
N ASN A 4 -6.30 -11.41 -0.86
CA ASN A 4 -6.38 -10.96 0.54
C ASN A 4 -5.27 -11.49 1.46
N ASP A 5 -4.46 -12.45 0.99
CA ASP A 5 -3.28 -12.93 1.72
C ASP A 5 -1.99 -12.14 1.37
N GLY A 6 -2.15 -10.99 0.73
CA GLY A 6 -1.06 -10.08 0.39
C GLY A 6 -0.21 -10.58 -0.77
N ARG A 7 -0.78 -11.33 -1.71
CA ARG A 7 -0.10 -11.73 -2.96
C ARG A 7 -0.70 -11.02 -4.16
N MET A 8 0.07 -10.96 -5.24
CA MET A 8 -0.38 -10.47 -6.54
C MET A 8 0.06 -11.46 -7.61
N PHE A 9 -0.90 -11.92 -8.41
CA PHE A 9 -0.69 -12.90 -9.47
C PHE A 9 -0.69 -12.24 -10.85
N ALA A 10 0.21 -12.68 -11.73
CA ALA A 10 0.12 -12.45 -13.16
C ALA A 10 -0.39 -13.72 -13.84
N LEU A 11 -1.47 -13.60 -14.59
CA LEU A 11 -2.11 -14.71 -15.30
C LEU A 11 -2.14 -14.43 -16.79
N ASP A 12 -1.93 -15.46 -17.60
CA ASP A 12 -2.15 -15.38 -19.03
C ASP A 12 -3.64 -15.17 -19.33
N ALA A 13 -3.94 -14.15 -20.13
CA ALA A 13 -5.31 -13.71 -20.35
C ALA A 13 -6.16 -14.73 -21.13
N GLN A 14 -5.54 -15.64 -21.89
CA GLN A 14 -6.25 -16.65 -22.68
C GLN A 14 -6.48 -17.94 -21.92
N SER A 15 -5.45 -18.44 -21.22
CA SER A 15 -5.45 -19.73 -20.53
C SER A 15 -5.78 -19.63 -19.04
N GLY A 16 -5.62 -18.47 -18.42
CA GLY A 16 -5.75 -18.27 -16.98
C GLY A 16 -4.61 -18.88 -16.15
N LEU A 17 -3.57 -19.43 -16.79
CA LEU A 17 -2.42 -20.01 -16.11
C LEU A 17 -1.47 -18.92 -15.59
N PRO A 18 -0.75 -19.14 -14.48
CA PRO A 18 0.26 -18.20 -14.00
C PRO A 18 1.35 -17.93 -15.03
N CYS A 19 1.72 -16.66 -15.19
CA CYS A 19 2.83 -16.24 -16.04
C CYS A 19 4.15 -16.58 -15.34
N ALA A 20 4.76 -17.73 -15.69
CA ALA A 20 5.92 -18.26 -14.98
C ALA A 20 7.14 -17.31 -14.86
N SER A 21 7.27 -16.32 -15.76
CA SER A 21 8.34 -15.33 -15.75
C SER A 21 8.14 -14.17 -14.77
N PHE A 22 6.97 -14.04 -14.16
CA PHE A 22 6.62 -12.94 -13.27
C PHE A 22 6.83 -13.33 -11.81
N GLY A 23 7.71 -12.61 -11.11
CA GLY A 23 8.02 -12.85 -9.71
C GLY A 23 8.48 -14.30 -9.46
N ASP A 24 7.94 -14.90 -8.42
CA ASP A 24 8.11 -16.32 -8.10
C ASP A 24 6.98 -17.12 -8.78
N HIS A 25 7.26 -17.69 -9.96
CA HIS A 25 6.36 -18.58 -10.69
C HIS A 25 4.94 -18.01 -10.94
N GLY A 26 4.85 -16.72 -11.25
CA GLY A 26 3.61 -16.01 -11.57
C GLY A 26 2.99 -15.23 -10.42
N GLN A 27 3.68 -15.09 -9.30
CA GLN A 27 3.21 -14.31 -8.15
C GLN A 27 4.32 -13.46 -7.52
N ILE A 28 3.93 -12.37 -6.86
CA ILE A 28 4.79 -11.59 -5.96
C ILE A 28 4.13 -11.49 -4.59
N ASP A 29 4.94 -11.40 -3.53
CA ASP A 29 4.48 -11.18 -2.16
C ASP A 29 4.54 -9.68 -1.81
N LEU A 30 3.37 -9.07 -1.60
CA LEU A 30 3.24 -7.66 -1.26
C LEU A 30 3.58 -7.35 0.21
N LYS A 31 3.86 -8.38 1.02
CA LYS A 31 4.31 -8.23 2.40
C LYS A 31 5.83 -8.03 2.48
N GLU A 32 6.57 -8.34 1.42
CA GLU A 32 8.01 -8.11 1.36
C GLU A 32 8.39 -6.66 1.68
N GLY A 33 9.50 -6.51 2.41
CA GLY A 33 9.96 -5.22 2.92
C GLY A 33 9.20 -4.68 4.14
N SER A 34 8.09 -5.28 4.54
CA SER A 34 7.33 -4.87 5.74
C SER A 34 7.80 -5.62 6.98
N GLU A 35 7.86 -4.96 8.14
CA GLU A 35 8.11 -5.62 9.43
C GLU A 35 6.90 -6.48 9.87
N VAL A 36 5.69 -5.96 9.66
CA VAL A 36 4.43 -6.66 9.96
C VAL A 36 3.94 -7.39 8.71
N GLN A 37 3.88 -8.73 8.76
CA GLN A 37 3.50 -9.59 7.63
C GLN A 37 2.31 -10.52 7.97
N THR A 38 1.50 -10.16 8.96
CA THR A 38 0.33 -10.94 9.37
C THR A 38 -0.64 -11.08 8.20
N LEU A 39 -1.14 -12.30 7.96
CA LEU A 39 -2.12 -12.56 6.89
C LEU A 39 -3.40 -11.74 7.12
N GLY A 40 -3.93 -11.14 6.05
CA GLY A 40 -5.12 -10.29 6.09
C GLY A 40 -4.90 -8.88 6.63
N PHE A 41 -3.67 -8.49 6.99
CA PHE A 41 -3.38 -7.13 7.48
C PHE A 41 -3.05 -6.15 6.35
N ASN A 42 -2.77 -6.67 5.15
CA ASN A 42 -2.61 -5.91 3.91
C ASN A 42 -3.35 -6.66 2.80
N GLU A 43 -4.36 -6.02 2.24
CA GLU A 43 -5.27 -6.61 1.25
C GLU A 43 -5.33 -5.73 0.00
N GLY A 44 -5.22 -6.32 -1.19
CA GLY A 44 -5.45 -5.58 -2.43
C GLY A 44 -6.94 -5.46 -2.73
N THR A 45 -7.61 -4.46 -2.15
CA THR A 45 -9.05 -4.21 -2.27
C THR A 45 -9.48 -3.51 -3.56
N SER A 46 -8.54 -2.83 -4.23
CA SER A 46 -8.76 -2.14 -5.49
C SER A 46 -7.88 -2.70 -6.60
N PRO A 47 -8.26 -2.55 -7.88
CA PRO A 47 -7.41 -2.89 -9.00
C PRO A 47 -6.07 -2.14 -8.93
N PRO A 48 -4.94 -2.78 -9.27
CA PRO A 48 -3.69 -2.06 -9.47
C PRO A 48 -3.78 -1.20 -10.73
N VAL A 49 -2.91 -0.19 -10.83
CA VAL A 49 -2.68 0.52 -12.09
C VAL A 49 -1.66 -0.27 -12.91
N VAL A 50 -1.97 -0.47 -14.18
CA VAL A 50 -1.10 -1.17 -15.14
C VAL A 50 -0.77 -0.20 -16.26
N THR A 51 0.52 -0.03 -16.53
CA THR A 51 1.08 0.75 -17.65
C THR A 51 1.85 -0.18 -18.58
N ASP A 52 2.40 0.36 -19.66
CA ASP A 52 3.27 -0.40 -20.58
C ASP A 52 4.55 -0.95 -19.92
N LYS A 53 4.94 -0.45 -18.73
CA LYS A 53 6.22 -0.80 -18.09
C LYS A 53 6.11 -1.16 -16.62
N VAL A 54 5.12 -0.61 -15.92
CA VAL A 54 5.03 -0.64 -14.46
C VAL A 54 3.65 -1.09 -14.01
N LEU A 55 3.64 -2.04 -13.08
CA LEU A 55 2.51 -2.39 -12.24
C LEU A 55 2.59 -1.59 -10.94
N ILE A 56 1.58 -0.77 -10.63
CA ILE A 56 1.55 0.09 -9.45
C ILE A 56 0.48 -0.42 -8.50
N VAL A 57 0.89 -0.66 -7.24
CA VAL A 57 0.08 -1.39 -6.25
C VAL A 57 0.01 -0.59 -4.96
N GLY A 58 -1.20 -0.24 -4.56
CA GLY A 58 -1.57 0.10 -3.19
C GLY A 58 -2.32 -1.06 -2.52
N GLY A 59 -2.90 -0.82 -1.36
CA GLY A 59 -3.68 -1.81 -0.62
C GLY A 59 -4.41 -1.19 0.56
N ALA A 60 -5.41 -1.90 1.05
CA ALA A 60 -6.02 -1.63 2.35
C ALA A 60 -5.16 -2.28 3.44
N VAL A 61 -4.72 -1.47 4.38
CA VAL A 61 -4.11 -1.95 5.62
C VAL A 61 -5.21 -2.02 6.68
N ILE A 62 -5.08 -2.90 7.67
CA ILE A 62 -5.95 -2.92 8.86
C ILE A 62 -5.68 -1.73 9.80
N ASP A 63 -5.75 -0.53 9.25
CA ASP A 63 -5.33 0.74 9.85
C ASP A 63 -6.18 1.20 11.04
N ASN A 64 -7.28 0.52 11.34
CA ASN A 64 -8.11 0.73 12.52
C ASN A 64 -7.71 -0.12 13.75
N TYR A 65 -6.70 -0.99 13.62
CA TYR A 65 -6.37 -1.98 14.64
C TYR A 65 -5.34 -1.51 15.67
N SER A 66 -4.18 -0.99 15.23
CA SER A 66 -3.05 -0.60 16.09
C SER A 66 -2.07 0.28 15.30
N ASP A 67 -1.25 1.04 16.00
CA ASP A 67 -0.04 1.69 15.47
C ASP A 67 1.01 0.72 14.88
N LYS A 68 0.91 -0.58 15.13
CA LYS A 68 1.82 -1.63 14.63
C LYS A 68 1.17 -2.52 13.57
N VAL A 69 0.77 -1.90 12.47
CA VAL A 69 0.21 -2.56 11.29
C VAL A 69 1.16 -2.40 10.09
N PRO A 70 0.97 -3.15 8.99
CA PRO A 70 1.80 -2.98 7.80
C PRO A 70 1.87 -1.53 7.32
N SER A 71 2.92 -1.21 6.57
CA SER A 71 3.02 0.06 5.87
C SER A 71 1.96 0.19 4.79
N GLY A 72 1.43 1.39 4.60
CA GLY A 72 0.57 1.76 3.48
C GLY A 72 1.33 2.04 2.18
N VAL A 73 2.62 1.71 2.13
CA VAL A 73 3.53 1.92 0.99
C VAL A 73 2.91 1.56 -0.36
N ILE A 74 3.07 2.47 -1.31
CA ILE A 74 2.76 2.24 -2.72
C ILE A 74 3.99 1.65 -3.38
N ARG A 75 3.80 0.59 -4.15
CA ARG A 75 4.88 -0.15 -4.79
C ARG A 75 4.76 -0.12 -6.30
N GLY A 76 5.88 0.10 -6.99
CA GLY A 76 5.99 -0.05 -8.43
C GLY A 76 6.85 -1.27 -8.78
N PHE A 77 6.30 -2.15 -9.61
CA PHE A 77 6.96 -3.35 -10.08
C PHE A 77 7.14 -3.28 -11.60
N ASP A 78 8.24 -3.83 -12.09
CA ASP A 78 8.41 -4.09 -13.52
C ASP A 78 7.30 -5.05 -14.00
N ILE A 79 6.58 -4.67 -15.05
CA ILE A 79 5.36 -5.36 -15.48
C ILE A 79 5.61 -6.81 -15.96
N TYR A 80 6.82 -7.11 -16.45
CA TYR A 80 7.15 -8.42 -17.02
C TYR A 80 7.77 -9.36 -16.00
N SER A 81 8.71 -8.85 -15.20
CA SER A 81 9.48 -9.65 -14.24
C SER A 81 8.89 -9.64 -12.84
N GLY A 82 8.00 -8.70 -12.50
CA GLY A 82 7.47 -8.53 -11.15
C GLY A 82 8.50 -8.02 -10.14
N ARG A 83 9.69 -7.59 -10.59
CA ARG A 83 10.72 -7.04 -9.71
C ARG A 83 10.29 -5.67 -9.17
N LEU A 84 10.41 -5.45 -7.86
CA LEU A 84 10.20 -4.13 -7.25
C LEU A 84 11.24 -3.14 -7.82
N ILE A 85 10.78 -2.04 -8.40
CA ILE A 85 11.63 -1.02 -9.03
C ILE A 85 11.56 0.34 -8.33
N TRP A 86 10.48 0.63 -7.61
CA TRP A 86 10.38 1.79 -6.73
C TRP A 86 9.32 1.57 -5.64
N ALA A 87 9.43 2.35 -4.57
CA ALA A 87 8.43 2.43 -3.51
C ALA A 87 8.15 3.91 -3.16
N PHE A 88 6.97 4.15 -2.61
CA PHE A 88 6.60 5.41 -1.98
C PHE A 88 5.96 5.11 -0.62
N ASP A 89 6.71 5.32 0.45
CA ASP A 89 6.27 5.16 1.83
C ASP A 89 6.13 6.53 2.51
N ALA A 90 4.90 6.99 2.68
CA ALA A 90 4.61 8.31 3.26
C ALA A 90 5.06 8.45 4.73
N GLY A 91 5.37 7.34 5.41
CA GLY A 91 5.89 7.35 6.78
C GLY A 91 7.40 7.53 6.88
N ASN A 92 8.14 7.31 5.79
CA ASN A 92 9.60 7.38 5.79
C ASN A 92 10.09 8.83 5.50
N PRO A 93 11.06 9.37 6.26
CA PRO A 93 11.75 10.61 5.91
C PRO A 93 12.30 10.68 4.48
N ASP A 94 12.81 9.55 3.96
CA ASP A 94 13.06 9.35 2.53
C ASP A 94 11.93 8.46 1.97
N PRO A 95 10.88 9.02 1.40
CA PRO A 95 9.71 8.25 0.99
C PRO A 95 10.03 7.25 -0.14
N ASN A 96 11.17 7.38 -0.82
CA ASN A 96 11.57 6.50 -1.91
C ASN A 96 12.65 5.49 -1.52
N GLU A 97 13.00 5.40 -0.23
CA GLU A 97 13.95 4.41 0.26
C GLU A 97 13.42 2.99 0.00
N MET A 98 14.28 2.15 -0.59
CA MET A 98 13.95 0.77 -0.95
C MET A 98 14.22 -0.18 0.24
N PRO A 99 13.42 -1.24 0.41
CA PRO A 99 13.62 -2.18 1.50
C PRO A 99 14.97 -2.90 1.37
N SER A 100 15.59 -3.18 2.51
CA SER A 100 16.87 -3.89 2.58
C SER A 100 16.94 -4.75 3.85
N ALA A 101 18.06 -5.43 4.08
CA ALA A 101 18.25 -6.21 5.30
C ALA A 101 18.19 -5.37 6.59
N SER A 102 18.42 -4.05 6.50
CA SER A 102 18.39 -3.13 7.63
C SER A 102 17.27 -2.09 7.54
N HIS A 103 16.48 -2.10 6.47
CA HIS A 103 15.43 -1.12 6.22
C HIS A 103 14.11 -1.81 5.89
N HIS A 104 13.09 -1.51 6.69
CA HIS A 104 11.72 -1.92 6.47
C HIS A 104 10.85 -0.69 6.23
N PHE A 105 9.78 -0.88 5.46
CA PHE A 105 8.75 0.16 5.32
C PHE A 105 8.13 0.49 6.68
N THR A 106 7.79 1.77 6.84
CA THR A 106 7.28 2.36 8.08
C THR A 106 5.92 1.77 8.44
N ALA A 107 5.85 1.08 9.56
CA ALA A 107 4.61 0.54 10.09
C ALA A 107 3.56 1.65 10.29
N GLY A 108 2.31 1.37 9.93
CA GLY A 108 1.19 2.30 10.13
C GLY A 108 1.20 3.55 9.25
N SER A 109 2.05 3.62 8.21
CA SER A 109 2.02 4.75 7.28
C SER A 109 0.71 4.80 6.47
N PRO A 110 0.29 6.00 6.01
CA PRO A 110 -0.93 6.15 5.20
C PRO A 110 -1.00 5.18 4.02
N ASN A 111 -2.12 4.47 3.89
CA ASN A 111 -2.37 3.54 2.78
C ASN A 111 -3.27 4.13 1.69
N SER A 112 -3.37 3.44 0.56
CA SER A 112 -4.34 3.72 -0.50
C SER A 112 -5.13 2.47 -0.85
N TRP A 113 -6.31 2.33 -0.26
CA TRP A 113 -7.28 1.28 -0.60
C TRP A 113 -8.14 1.60 -1.84
N SER A 114 -8.09 2.85 -2.33
CA SER A 114 -8.96 3.34 -3.42
C SER A 114 -8.28 3.24 -4.81
N ILE A 115 -9.03 3.61 -5.84
CA ILE A 115 -8.59 3.56 -7.25
C ILE A 115 -7.64 4.73 -7.52
N SER A 116 -6.48 4.42 -8.10
CA SER A 116 -5.51 5.41 -8.58
C SER A 116 -5.73 5.75 -10.06
N ALA A 117 -5.31 6.94 -10.48
CA ALA A 117 -5.35 7.37 -11.87
C ALA A 117 -3.94 7.55 -12.43
N VAL A 118 -3.75 7.34 -13.73
CA VAL A 118 -2.45 7.48 -14.40
C VAL A 118 -2.55 8.36 -15.64
N ASP A 119 -1.54 9.20 -15.84
CA ASP A 119 -1.30 9.93 -17.08
C ASP A 119 0.09 9.55 -17.60
N GLU A 120 0.14 8.63 -18.57
CA GLU A 120 1.40 8.15 -19.15
C GLU A 120 2.12 9.21 -19.99
N ASN A 121 1.40 10.21 -20.52
CA ASN A 121 2.03 11.31 -21.26
C ASN A 121 2.81 12.24 -20.34
N LEU A 122 2.31 12.42 -19.11
CA LEU A 122 3.01 13.18 -18.06
C LEU A 122 3.98 12.33 -17.25
N GLY A 123 3.87 11.00 -17.33
CA GLY A 123 4.63 10.08 -16.48
C GLY A 123 4.22 10.17 -15.01
N LEU A 124 2.94 10.47 -14.74
CA LEU A 124 2.42 10.69 -13.39
C LEU A 124 1.36 9.66 -13.02
N VAL A 125 1.38 9.26 -11.75
CA VAL A 125 0.31 8.49 -11.10
C VAL A 125 -0.23 9.31 -9.93
N TYR A 126 -1.56 9.36 -9.84
CA TYR A 126 -2.30 10.09 -8.81
C TYR A 126 -2.92 9.08 -7.86
N ILE A 127 -2.43 9.06 -6.63
CA ILE A 127 -2.77 8.04 -5.63
C ILE A 127 -3.39 8.74 -4.42
N PRO A 128 -4.68 8.51 -4.12
CA PRO A 128 -5.32 9.07 -2.94
C PRO A 128 -4.88 8.30 -1.69
N LEU A 129 -4.26 8.99 -0.72
CA LEU A 129 -3.86 8.39 0.55
C LEU A 129 -4.89 8.65 1.66
N GLY A 130 -5.03 7.68 2.55
CA GLY A 130 -5.76 7.80 3.81
C GLY A 130 -4.98 8.54 4.89
N SER A 131 -5.41 8.42 6.14
CA SER A 131 -4.63 8.86 7.31
C SER A 131 -3.63 7.79 7.75
N SER A 132 -2.68 8.17 8.61
CA SER A 132 -1.84 7.20 9.32
C SER A 132 -2.66 6.37 10.30
N SER A 133 -2.20 5.16 10.58
CA SER A 133 -2.79 4.29 11.60
C SER A 133 -2.35 4.70 13.02
N PRO A 134 -3.20 4.55 14.06
CA PRO A 134 -4.61 4.16 13.97
C PRO A 134 -5.48 5.27 13.35
N ASP A 135 -6.37 4.89 12.42
CA ASP A 135 -7.28 5.83 11.72
C ASP A 135 -8.49 6.26 12.59
N ILE A 136 -8.54 5.80 13.84
CA ILE A 136 -9.51 6.16 14.86
C ILE A 136 -8.84 7.01 15.94
N TRP A 137 -9.29 8.27 16.09
CA TRP A 137 -8.83 9.15 17.18
C TRP A 137 -9.99 9.67 18.03
N ALA A 138 -9.81 9.68 19.35
CA ALA A 138 -10.75 10.27 20.31
C ALA A 138 -9.99 10.97 21.45
N VAL A 139 -10.55 12.08 21.96
CA VAL A 139 -10.01 12.79 23.12
C VAL A 139 -11.04 12.89 24.23
N ALA A 140 -10.60 12.74 25.48
CA ALA A 140 -11.45 13.00 26.63
C ALA A 140 -11.66 14.52 26.79
N VAL A 141 -12.89 14.99 26.60
CA VAL A 141 -13.25 16.39 26.85
C VAL A 141 -13.79 16.52 28.27
N ARG A 142 -13.14 17.36 29.07
CA ARG A 142 -13.63 17.66 30.42
C ARG A 142 -14.84 18.60 30.31
N LEU A 143 -16.01 18.10 30.71
CA LEU A 143 -17.21 18.92 30.84
C LEU A 143 -17.04 19.91 31.99
N THR A 144 -16.71 21.16 31.69
CA THR A 144 -16.78 22.25 32.67
C THR A 144 -18.13 22.95 32.55
N ARG A 145 -18.81 23.17 33.67
CA ARG A 145 -20.04 23.96 33.73
C ARG A 145 -19.70 25.45 33.61
N SER A 146 -19.41 25.94 32.42
CA SER A 146 -19.61 27.35 32.03
C SER A 146 -19.30 27.52 30.55
N ALA A 147 -20.36 27.52 29.74
CA ALA A 147 -20.34 28.24 28.48
C ALA A 147 -20.60 29.71 28.84
N THR A 148 -19.56 30.54 28.80
CA THR A 148 -19.74 31.99 28.70
C THR A 148 -18.98 32.45 27.48
N ILE A 149 -19.72 32.64 26.38
CA ILE A 149 -19.25 33.41 25.23
C ILE A 149 -19.15 34.86 25.73
N GLN A 150 -17.94 35.35 25.96
CA GLN A 150 -17.71 36.80 26.06
C GLN A 150 -17.57 37.36 24.64
N ARG A 151 -18.38 38.39 24.37
CA ARG A 151 -18.38 39.19 23.14
C ARG A 151 -17.14 40.08 23.06
#